data_AF-A7NQV5-F1
#
_entry.id   AF-A7NQV5-F1
#
_cell.length_a   1.000
_cell.length_b   1.000
_cell.length_c   1.000
_cell.angle_alpha   90.00
_cell.angle_beta   90.00
_cell.angle_gamma   90.00
#
_symmetry.space_group_name_H-M   'P 1'
#
loop_
_entity.id
_entity.type
_entity.pdbx_description
1 polymer ?
#
loop_
_entity_poly.entity_id
_entity_poly.type
_entity_poly.pdbx_seq_one_letter_code
_entity_poly.pdbx_strand_id
1 'polypeptide(L)'
;MHLYCPLCFAEIGEDQQDAPCPVCGATPDAWRRRDYTDRLIYALRHPNPEVRMGAIISLGNRREPRAAVPLAECALAHPVDVVQALAIVEAIRNLQASPERDEALNLLASHPARVVRRAVAGKGERQG
;
A
#
# COMPACT_ATOMS: atom_id res chain seq x y z
N MET A 1 14.28 -6.52 16.80
CA MET A 1 13.18 -6.59 15.81
C MET A 1 12.11 -5.60 16.30
N HIS A 2 11.62 -4.70 15.45
CA HIS A 2 10.59 -3.74 15.86
C HIS A 2 9.21 -4.34 15.58
N LEU A 3 8.37 -4.44 16.61
CA LEU A 3 6.98 -4.86 16.47
C LEU A 3 6.08 -3.63 16.54
N TYR A 4 5.00 -3.65 15.76
CA TYR A 4 4.07 -2.55 15.66
C TYR A 4 2.64 -3.04 15.88
N CYS A 5 1.85 -2.23 16.58
CA CYS A 5 0.42 -2.40 16.57
C CYS A 5 -0.08 -2.29 15.12
N PRO A 6 -0.83 -3.28 14.59
CA PRO A 6 -1.24 -3.27 13.20
C PRO A 6 -2.30 -2.21 12.88
N LEU A 7 -2.88 -1.57 13.90
CA LEU A 7 -3.89 -0.53 13.74
C LEU A 7 -3.29 0.87 13.97
N CYS A 8 -2.71 1.18 15.12
CA CYS A 8 -2.20 2.53 15.35
C CYS A 8 -0.73 2.74 14.94
N PHE A 9 -0.02 1.68 14.55
CA PHE A 9 1.43 1.70 14.27
C PHE A 9 2.29 2.19 15.43
N ALA A 10 1.79 2.18 16.66
CA ALA A 10 2.63 2.32 17.84
C ALA A 10 3.61 1.15 17.90
N GLU A 11 4.87 1.44 18.19
CA GLU A 11 5.85 0.41 18.51
C GLU A 11 5.46 -0.29 19.82
N ILE A 12 5.54 -1.61 19.84
CA ILE A 12 5.17 -2.46 20.98
C ILE A 12 6.29 -3.47 21.29
N GLY A 13 6.37 -3.92 22.54
CA GLY A 13 7.28 -4.98 22.96
C GLY A 13 6.84 -6.36 22.48
N GLU A 14 7.77 -7.32 22.48
CA GLU A 14 7.48 -8.72 22.16
C GLU A 14 6.48 -9.34 23.13
N ASP A 15 6.55 -8.95 24.41
CA ASP A 15 5.62 -9.33 25.47
C ASP A 15 4.21 -8.76 25.28
N GLN A 16 4.04 -7.78 24.39
CA GLN A 16 2.78 -7.07 24.14
C GLN A 16 2.09 -7.50 22.84
N GLN A 17 2.69 -8.40 22.06
CA GLN A 17 2.17 -8.80 20.74
C GLN A 17 0.79 -9.47 20.80
N ASP A 18 0.52 -10.24 21.86
CA ASP A 18 -0.74 -10.95 22.07
C ASP A 18 -1.70 -10.22 23.03
N ALA A 19 -1.30 -9.06 23.56
CA ALA A 19 -2.11 -8.22 24.44
C ALA A 19 -2.86 -7.12 23.67
N PRO A 20 -3.93 -6.54 24.23
CA PRO A 20 -4.50 -5.30 23.70
C PRO A 20 -3.43 -4.21 23.61
N CYS A 21 -3.39 -3.49 22.49
CA CYS A 21 -2.43 -2.43 22.29
C CYS A 21 -2.54 -1.36 23.40
N PRO A 22 -1.45 -0.97 24.06
CA PRO A 22 -1.50 0.02 25.15
C PRO A 22 -1.85 1.44 24.68
N VAL A 23 -1.75 1.71 23.37
CA VAL A 23 -2.01 3.03 22.79
C VAL A 23 -3.45 3.16 22.29
N CYS A 24 -3.94 2.19 21.51
CA CYS A 24 -5.27 2.28 20.89
C CYS A 24 -6.27 1.23 21.38
N GLY A 25 -5.88 0.32 22.27
CA GLY A 25 -6.74 -0.74 22.80
C GLY A 25 -7.08 -1.87 21.82
N ALA A 26 -6.58 -1.82 20.58
CA ALA A 26 -6.88 -2.85 19.58
C ALA A 26 -6.34 -4.21 20.01
N THR A 27 -7.16 -5.25 19.86
CA THR A 27 -6.74 -6.63 20.13
C THR A 27 -6.18 -7.29 18.87
N PRO A 28 -5.18 -8.19 18.99
CA PRO A 28 -4.61 -8.91 17.85
C PRO A 28 -5.65 -9.69 17.06
N ASP A 29 -6.63 -10.30 17.74
CA ASP A 29 -7.70 -11.06 17.09
C ASP A 29 -8.65 -10.19 16.26
N ALA A 30 -8.94 -8.98 16.72
CA ALA A 30 -9.75 -8.05 15.95
C ALA A 30 -9.08 -7.68 14.62
N TRP A 31 -7.75 -7.59 14.61
CA TRP A 31 -6.98 -7.39 13.40
C TRP A 31 -6.97 -8.63 12.51
N ARG A 32 -6.66 -9.81 13.07
CA ARG A 32 -6.56 -11.08 12.32
C ARG A 32 -7.85 -11.46 11.58
N ARG A 33 -9.01 -11.05 12.11
CA ARG A 33 -10.33 -11.29 11.49
C ARG A 33 -10.64 -10.41 10.28
N ARG A 34 -9.87 -9.35 10.02
CA ARG A 34 -10.08 -8.52 8.83
C ARG A 34 -9.69 -9.26 7.57
N ASP A 35 -10.42 -8.97 6.49
CA ASP A 35 -10.08 -9.42 5.16
C ASP A 35 -8.62 -9.08 4.83
N TYR A 36 -7.95 -9.98 4.13
CA TYR A 36 -6.52 -9.85 3.88
C TYR A 36 -6.17 -8.64 2.99
N THR A 37 -7.00 -8.29 1.99
CA THR A 37 -6.78 -7.07 1.22
C THR A 37 -6.93 -5.85 2.10
N ASP A 38 -7.95 -5.82 2.96
CA ASP A 38 -8.15 -4.67 3.86
C ASP A 38 -6.95 -4.47 4.78
N ARG A 39 -6.35 -5.56 5.25
CA ARG A 39 -5.10 -5.50 6.04
C ARG A 39 -3.93 -4.93 5.24
N LEU A 40 -3.79 -5.32 3.97
CA LEU A 40 -2.72 -4.81 3.09
C LEU A 40 -2.95 -3.34 2.71
N ILE A 41 -4.19 -2.95 2.38
CA ILE A 41 -4.56 -1.55 2.12
C ILE A 41 -4.20 -0.69 3.33
N TYR A 42 -4.49 -1.17 4.54
CA TYR A 42 -4.13 -0.46 5.75
C TYR A 42 -2.61 -0.34 5.93
N ALA A 43 -1.85 -1.39 5.61
CA ALA A 43 -0.39 -1.41 5.72
C ALA A 43 0.31 -0.41 4.78
N LEU A 44 -0.37 0.11 3.76
CA LEU A 44 0.13 1.23 2.94
C LEU A 44 0.37 2.51 3.77
N ARG A 45 -0.23 2.62 4.96
CA ARG A 45 -0.06 3.76 5.87
C ARG A 45 1.06 3.55 6.91
N HIS A 46 1.75 2.41 6.84
CA HIS A 46 2.75 2.06 7.84
C HIS A 46 3.95 3.03 7.78
N PRO A 47 4.51 3.46 8.93
CA PRO A 47 5.63 4.41 8.95
C PRO A 47 6.90 3.83 8.31
N ASN A 48 7.14 2.54 8.50
CA ASN A 48 8.26 1.83 7.87
C ASN A 48 8.03 1.64 6.34
N PRO A 49 8.90 2.20 5.47
CA PRO A 49 8.79 2.05 4.02
C PRO A 49 8.87 0.60 3.54
N GLU A 50 9.65 -0.27 4.16
CA GLU A 50 9.76 -1.69 3.77
C GLU A 50 8.42 -2.41 3.93
N VAL A 51 7.68 -2.10 4.99
CA VAL A 51 6.33 -2.65 5.21
C VAL A 51 5.37 -2.15 4.13
N ARG A 52 5.43 -0.87 3.76
CA ARG A 52 4.62 -0.33 2.65
C ARG A 52 4.97 -1.02 1.33
N MET A 53 6.24 -1.22 1.03
CA MET A 53 6.69 -1.90 -0.20
C MET A 53 6.15 -3.34 -0.27
N GLY A 54 6.23 -4.09 0.84
CA GLY A 54 5.63 -5.43 0.93
C GLY A 54 4.11 -5.41 0.68
N ALA A 55 3.41 -4.40 1.18
CA ALA A 55 1.98 -4.22 0.93
C ALA A 55 1.67 -3.89 -0.54
N ILE A 56 2.43 -2.96 -1.16
CA ILE A 56 2.30 -2.56 -2.56
C ILE A 56 2.41 -3.78 -3.48
N ILE A 57 3.48 -4.57 -3.33
CA ILE A 57 3.73 -5.79 -4.12
C ILE A 57 2.60 -6.80 -3.91
N SER A 58 2.22 -7.04 -2.65
CA SER A 58 1.17 -8.01 -2.32
C SER A 58 -0.18 -7.62 -2.90
N LEU A 59 -0.54 -6.34 -2.88
CA LEU A 59 -1.79 -5.84 -3.47
C LEU A 59 -1.79 -6.01 -5.00
N GLY A 60 -0.68 -5.69 -5.67
CA GLY A 60 -0.52 -5.95 -7.10
C GLY A 60 -0.73 -7.42 -7.47
N ASN A 61 -0.16 -8.33 -6.68
CA ASN A 61 -0.31 -9.79 -6.86
C ASN A 61 -1.74 -10.29 -6.61
N ARG A 62 -2.50 -9.62 -5.73
CA ARG A 62 -3.91 -9.98 -5.44
C ARG A 62 -4.86 -9.55 -6.54
N ARG A 63 -4.49 -8.53 -7.33
CA ARG A 63 -5.22 -8.05 -8.51
C ARG A 63 -6.64 -7.56 -8.24
N GLU A 64 -6.98 -7.23 -7.00
CA GLU A 64 -8.32 -6.76 -6.63
C GLU A 64 -8.50 -5.27 -6.95
N PRO A 65 -9.53 -4.88 -7.74
CA PRO A 65 -9.79 -3.48 -8.13
C PRO A 65 -9.80 -2.48 -6.97
N ARG A 66 -10.37 -2.86 -5.82
CA ARG A 66 -10.49 -1.99 -4.63
C ARG A 66 -9.14 -1.51 -4.07
N ALA A 67 -8.02 -2.11 -4.45
CA ALA A 67 -6.69 -1.68 -4.05
C ALA A 67 -6.16 -0.48 -4.86
N ALA A 68 -6.76 -0.17 -6.02
CA ALA A 68 -6.23 0.80 -6.96
C ALA A 68 -6.08 2.21 -6.38
N VAL A 69 -7.18 2.78 -5.88
CA VAL A 69 -7.19 4.14 -5.31
C VAL A 69 -6.27 4.23 -4.07
N PRO A 70 -6.34 3.31 -3.09
CA PRO A 70 -5.40 3.32 -1.96
C PRO A 70 -3.91 3.28 -2.36
N LEU A 71 -3.57 2.52 -3.41
CA LEU A 71 -2.20 2.50 -3.95
C LEU A 71 -1.81 3.89 -4.49
N ALA A 72 -2.68 4.54 -5.27
CA ALA A 72 -2.40 5.88 -5.78
C ALA A 72 -2.26 6.91 -4.65
N GLU A 73 -3.14 6.88 -3.65
CA GLU A 73 -3.05 7.74 -2.46
C GLU A 73 -1.74 7.55 -1.71
N CYS A 74 -1.24 6.30 -1.59
CA CYS A 74 0.04 6.01 -0.96
C CYS A 74 1.21 6.72 -1.67
N ALA A 75 1.24 6.69 -3.01
CA ALA A 75 2.28 7.39 -3.78
C ALA A 75 2.19 8.92 -3.59
N LEU A 76 0.97 9.47 -3.56
CA LEU A 76 0.74 10.90 -3.38
C LEU A 76 1.07 11.39 -1.95
N ALA A 77 0.88 10.54 -0.94
CA ALA A 77 1.26 10.82 0.44
C ALA A 77 2.79 10.79 0.66
N HIS A 78 3.52 10.05 -0.19
CA HIS A 78 4.97 9.90 -0.13
C HIS A 78 5.64 10.30 -1.47
N PRO A 79 5.46 11.54 -1.95
CA PRO A 79 5.79 11.91 -3.33
C PRO A 79 7.30 11.95 -3.62
N VAL A 80 8.14 11.95 -2.58
CA VAL A 80 9.60 11.87 -2.67
C VAL A 80 10.09 10.43 -2.84
N ASP A 81 9.29 9.43 -2.47
CA ASP A 81 9.63 8.01 -2.60
C ASP A 81 9.27 7.52 -4.01
N VAL A 82 10.10 7.92 -4.97
CA VAL A 82 9.91 7.59 -6.38
C VAL A 82 9.96 6.08 -6.63
N VAL A 83 10.70 5.32 -5.82
CA VAL A 83 10.80 3.86 -5.96
C VAL A 83 9.46 3.21 -5.62
N GLN A 84 8.84 3.57 -4.49
CA GLN A 84 7.50 3.09 -4.16
C GLN A 84 6.47 3.57 -5.17
N ALA A 85 6.53 4.82 -5.63
CA ALA A 85 5.60 5.34 -6.62
C ALA A 85 5.64 4.57 -7.95
N LEU A 86 6.83 4.17 -8.42
CA LEU A 86 6.97 3.35 -9.63
C LEU A 86 6.45 1.92 -9.41
N ALA A 87 6.74 1.31 -8.26
CA ALA A 87 6.19 0.00 -7.89
C ALA A 87 4.66 0.04 -7.78
N ILE A 88 4.09 1.15 -7.29
CA ILE A 88 2.66 1.41 -7.23
C ILE A 88 2.03 1.48 -8.62
N VAL A 89 2.65 2.19 -9.57
CA VAL A 89 2.14 2.24 -10.96
C VAL A 89 2.09 0.83 -11.56
N GLU A 90 3.11 0.01 -11.33
CA GLU A 90 3.13 -1.39 -11.78
C GLU A 90 2.07 -2.25 -11.06
N ALA A 91 1.93 -2.10 -9.74
CA ALA A 91 0.91 -2.80 -8.97
C ALA A 91 -0.50 -2.47 -9.48
N ILE A 92 -0.81 -1.19 -9.73
CA ILE A 92 -2.08 -0.73 -10.29
C ILE A 92 -2.33 -1.35 -11.67
N ARG A 93 -1.31 -1.44 -12.53
CA ARG A 93 -1.44 -2.09 -13.85
C ARG A 93 -1.73 -3.58 -13.78
N ASN A 94 -1.22 -4.25 -12.76
CA ASN A 94 -1.44 -5.67 -12.54
C ASN A 94 -2.84 -5.98 -11.98
N LEU A 95 -3.55 -4.98 -11.43
CA LEU A 95 -4.94 -5.12 -11.02
C LEU A 95 -5.87 -5.44 -12.20
N GLN A 96 -7.01 -6.05 -11.89
CA GLN A 96 -8.07 -6.24 -12.89
C GLN A 96 -8.50 -4.90 -13.49
N ALA A 97 -8.73 -4.91 -14.81
CA ALA A 97 -9.26 -3.76 -15.52
C ALA A 97 -10.61 -3.35 -14.93
N SER A 98 -10.70 -2.10 -14.49
CA SER A 98 -11.81 -1.58 -13.72
C SER A 98 -11.77 -0.04 -13.71
N PRO A 99 -12.91 0.65 -13.49
CA PRO A 99 -12.93 2.10 -13.34
C PRO A 99 -11.97 2.62 -12.26
N GLU A 100 -11.86 1.91 -11.13
CA GLU A 100 -10.99 2.26 -10.01
C GLU A 100 -9.52 2.22 -10.41
N ARG A 101 -9.13 1.25 -11.25
CA ARG A 101 -7.78 1.16 -11.80
C ARG A 101 -7.46 2.36 -12.68
N ASP A 102 -8.39 2.70 -13.57
CA ASP A 102 -8.18 3.80 -14.51
C ASP A 102 -8.19 5.16 -13.78
N GLU A 103 -9.05 5.31 -12.76
CA GLU A 103 -9.05 6.45 -11.83
C GLU A 103 -7.71 6.59 -11.11
N ALA A 104 -7.19 5.51 -10.54
CA ALA A 104 -5.91 5.52 -9.82
C ALA A 104 -4.74 5.94 -10.74
N LEU A 105 -4.71 5.47 -11.99
CA LEU A 105 -3.72 5.92 -12.97
C LEU A 105 -3.89 7.42 -13.30
N ASN A 106 -5.13 7.90 -13.44
CA ASN A 106 -5.41 9.32 -13.69
C ASN A 106 -4.95 10.21 -12.52
N LEU A 107 -5.12 9.78 -11.27
CA LEU A 107 -4.59 10.49 -10.11
C LEU A 107 -3.07 10.65 -10.22
N LEU A 108 -2.35 9.56 -10.53
CA LEU A 108 -0.89 9.57 -10.64
C LEU A 108 -0.36 10.30 -11.89
N ALA A 109 -1.20 10.60 -12.88
CA ALA A 109 -0.82 11.43 -14.01
C ALA A 109 -0.42 12.86 -13.57
N SER A 110 -0.84 13.30 -12.38
CA SER A 110 -0.47 14.58 -11.77
C SER A 110 0.69 14.50 -10.76
N HIS A 111 1.29 13.31 -10.56
CA HIS A 111 2.32 13.11 -9.53
C HIS A 111 3.52 14.08 -9.69
N PRO A 112 4.10 14.64 -8.60
CA PRO A 112 5.18 15.64 -8.69
C PRO A 112 6.41 15.15 -9.45
N ALA A 113 6.81 13.89 -9.25
CA ALA A 113 7.93 13.28 -9.96
C ALA A 113 7.58 12.99 -11.43
N ARG A 114 8.32 13.62 -12.35
CA ARG A 114 8.14 13.47 -13.81
C ARG A 114 8.26 12.03 -14.29
N VAL A 115 9.13 11.23 -13.67
CA VAL A 115 9.32 9.82 -14.03
C VAL A 115 8.07 8.98 -13.73
N VAL A 116 7.34 9.29 -12.66
CA VAL A 116 6.07 8.61 -12.31
C VAL A 116 4.98 8.95 -13.33
N ARG A 117 4.84 10.24 -13.69
CA ARG A 117 3.89 10.66 -14.75
C ARG A 117 4.16 9.96 -16.07
N ARG A 118 5.45 9.84 -16.44
CA ARG A 118 5.86 9.09 -17.64
C ARG A 118 5.54 7.60 -17.53
N ALA A 119 5.79 7.00 -16.37
CA ALA A 119 5.47 5.61 -16.13
C ALA A 119 3.98 5.36 -16.37
N VAL A 120 3.09 6.19 -15.80
CA VAL A 120 1.62 6.13 -16.00
C VAL A 120 1.23 6.23 -17.49
N ALA A 121 1.85 7.15 -18.24
CA ALA A 121 1.55 7.36 -19.66
C ALA A 121 2.07 6.24 -20.58
N GLY A 122 3.21 5.62 -20.24
CA GLY A 122 3.83 4.56 -21.04
C GLY A 122 3.10 3.24 -20.86
N LYS A 123 2.42 2.72 -21.90
CA LYS A 123 1.82 1.38 -21.87
C LYS A 123 2.88 0.35 -21.48
N GLY A 124 2.59 -0.48 -20.48
CA GLY A 124 3.54 -1.42 -19.88
C GLY A 124 4.29 -2.27 -20.91
N GLU A 125 5.54 -1.89 -21.19
CA GLU A 125 6.51 -2.76 -21.84
C GLU A 125 6.97 -3.77 -20.79
N ARG A 126 6.34 -4.96 -20.81
CA ARG A 126 6.81 -6.09 -20.02
C ARG A 126 8.21 -6.45 -20.52
N GLN A 127 9.21 -6.32 -19.66
CA GLN A 127 10.47 -7.04 -19.84
C GLN A 127 10.16 -8.52 -19.56
N GLY A 128 10.41 -9.34 -20.58
CA GLY A 128 10.18 -10.78 -20.56
C GLY A 128 11.15 -11.55 -19.67
#